data_AF-A0A662EJZ2-F1
#
_entry.id   AF-A0A662EJZ2-F1
#
_cell.length_a   1.000
_cell.length_b   1.000
_cell.length_c   1.000
_cell.angle_alpha   90.00
_cell.angle_beta   90.00
_cell.angle_gamma   90.00
#
_symmetry.space_group_name_H-M   'P 1'
#
loop_
_entity.id
_entity.type
_entity.pdbx_description
1 polymer ?
#
loop_
_entity_poly.entity_id
_entity_poly.type
_entity_poly.pdbx_seq_one_letter_code
_entity_poly.pdbx_strand_id
1 'polypeptide(L)'
;MPGKIGYSSAMRTVIAITLGVALLSFLSPSQDLYLRLPLVDHTGAPLAGQPVEVLVEGPTGTEVIRAIPGPEGVLVEELHVPLVQGLTVSAAGYLPTQVTDLRTVEAREEGRLRIYLVPEQPVRLAPLWGAGIPWSSARRLDWADFQGPPPPDPGQEGARIHIVVSYWMTIAVEETESGFLAFVPTGGLTTGCLMDSIRSWVRPTARLPELLAHEQGHFDLAEVYRRLLESTLRGLTELRSTPGEAKAALEARAAAAAQAILGRMEAAQARYDQETCYGLDEEAQARWLTMIETWLARPELAP
;
A
#
# COMPACT_ATOMS: atom_id res chain seq x y z
N MET A 1 44.44 11.39 0.79
CA MET A 1 43.15 11.83 1.35
C MET A 1 42.30 10.59 1.54
N PRO A 2 41.80 10.28 2.74
CA PRO A 2 40.86 9.17 2.89
C PRO A 2 39.59 9.56 2.14
N GLY A 3 39.21 8.77 1.13
CA GLY A 3 38.01 9.00 0.34
C GLY A 3 36.80 9.02 1.26
N LYS A 4 35.96 10.06 1.15
CA LYS A 4 34.65 10.09 1.80
C LYS A 4 33.90 8.84 1.35
N ILE A 5 33.61 7.93 2.27
CA ILE A 5 32.68 6.84 2.02
C ILE A 5 31.30 7.51 1.92
N GLY A 6 30.78 7.63 0.70
CA GLY A 6 29.43 8.14 0.46
C GLY A 6 28.40 7.06 0.79
N TYR A 7 27.33 7.44 1.47
CA TYR A 7 26.19 6.58 1.77
C TYR A 7 25.01 6.97 0.86
N SER A 8 24.34 5.97 0.28
CA SER A 8 23.15 6.17 -0.57
C SER A 8 21.86 5.87 0.19
N SER A 9 20.72 6.41 -0.24
CA SER A 9 19.40 5.95 0.23
C SER A 9 18.79 4.94 -0.75
N ALA A 10 17.80 4.16 -0.32
CA ALA A 10 16.81 3.62 -1.24
C ALA A 10 15.40 3.72 -0.62
N MET A 11 14.38 3.77 -1.46
CA MET A 11 12.98 3.80 -1.01
C MET A 11 12.25 2.48 -1.31
N ARG A 12 11.39 2.04 -0.38
CA ARG A 12 10.36 1.03 -0.65
C ARG A 12 8.95 1.61 -0.46
N THR A 13 8.20 1.70 -1.54
CA THR A 13 6.76 1.99 -1.50
C THR A 13 5.99 0.73 -1.13
N VAL A 14 5.08 0.82 -0.18
CA VAL A 14 4.01 -0.17 0.00
C VAL A 14 2.70 0.50 -0.36
N ILE A 15 2.12 0.10 -1.48
CA ILE A 15 0.86 0.64 -1.96
C ILE A 15 -0.28 -0.14 -1.32
N ALA A 16 -1.11 0.53 -0.53
CA ALA A 16 -2.39 -0.02 -0.07
C ALA A 16 -3.50 0.41 -1.04
N ILE A 17 -3.69 -0.34 -2.13
CA ILE A 17 -4.90 -0.19 -2.94
C ILE A 17 -6.03 -0.81 -2.12
N THR A 18 -6.96 -0.03 -1.57
CA THR A 18 -8.18 -0.58 -0.96
C THR A 18 -9.38 -0.03 -1.71
N LEU A 19 -9.78 -0.73 -2.76
CA LEU A 19 -10.89 -0.32 -3.61
C LEU A 19 -11.77 -1.50 -3.91
N GLY A 20 -13.03 -1.43 -3.49
CA GLY A 20 -14.08 -2.44 -3.70
C GLY A 20 -14.08 -2.94 -5.12
N VAL A 21 -13.73 -4.20 -5.35
CA VAL A 21 -13.95 -4.86 -6.64
C VAL A 21 -14.69 -6.15 -6.32
N ALA A 22 -16.00 -6.15 -6.57
CA ALA A 22 -16.72 -7.39 -6.78
C ALA A 22 -16.55 -7.75 -8.26
N LEU A 23 -15.48 -8.47 -8.60
CA LEU A 23 -15.39 -9.14 -9.89
C LEU A 23 -16.07 -10.50 -9.74
N LEU A 24 -17.24 -10.65 -10.37
CA LEU A 24 -17.82 -11.96 -10.65
C LEU A 24 -16.91 -12.66 -11.65
N SER A 25 -16.08 -13.58 -11.16
CA SER A 25 -15.32 -14.51 -11.99
C SER A 25 -16.05 -15.85 -11.99
N PHE A 26 -16.68 -16.18 -13.11
CA PHE A 26 -17.01 -17.56 -13.42
C PHE A 26 -15.74 -18.26 -13.90
N LEU A 27 -15.25 -19.28 -13.18
CA LEU A 27 -14.42 -20.37 -13.74
C LEU A 27 -14.62 -21.69 -12.95
N SER A 28 -14.53 -22.79 -13.71
CA SER A 28 -14.78 -24.22 -13.42
C SER A 28 -14.06 -24.85 -12.19
N PRO A 29 -14.45 -26.08 -11.76
CA PRO A 29 -14.24 -26.55 -10.40
C PRO A 29 -12.86 -27.16 -10.08
N SER A 30 -12.48 -26.96 -8.82
CA SER A 30 -11.68 -27.83 -7.94
C SER A 30 -10.15 -27.87 -8.10
N GLN A 31 -9.50 -26.86 -7.53
CA GLN A 31 -8.52 -27.14 -6.49
C GLN A 31 -9.14 -26.70 -5.17
N ASP A 32 -9.35 -27.61 -4.21
CA ASP A 32 -9.84 -27.29 -2.85
C ASP A 32 -8.70 -26.59 -2.06
N LEU A 33 -8.20 -25.46 -2.59
CA LEU A 33 -7.11 -24.65 -2.03
C LEU A 33 -7.71 -23.42 -1.35
N TYR A 34 -7.33 -23.22 -0.09
CA TYR A 34 -7.85 -22.17 0.76
C TYR A 34 -6.72 -21.37 1.37
N LEU A 35 -6.94 -20.08 1.56
CA LEU A 35 -6.11 -19.24 2.40
C LEU A 35 -6.67 -19.27 3.82
N ARG A 36 -5.84 -19.56 4.82
CA ARG A 36 -6.22 -19.46 6.24
C ARG A 36 -5.28 -18.51 6.96
N LEU A 37 -5.73 -17.28 7.18
CA LEU A 37 -4.95 -16.23 7.84
C LEU A 37 -5.50 -15.93 9.25
N PRO A 38 -4.78 -16.27 10.32
CA PRO A 38 -5.02 -15.67 11.63
C PRO A 38 -4.52 -14.22 11.60
N LEU A 39 -5.43 -13.26 11.71
CA LEU A 39 -5.13 -11.82 11.67
C LEU A 39 -5.26 -11.23 13.07
N VAL A 40 -4.20 -10.55 13.52
CA VAL A 40 -4.16 -9.89 14.83
C VAL A 40 -3.67 -8.46 14.72
N ASP A 41 -4.07 -7.62 15.65
CA ASP A 41 -3.52 -6.27 15.79
C ASP A 41 -2.12 -6.29 16.43
N HIS A 42 -1.49 -5.13 16.57
CA HIS A 42 -0.20 -4.96 17.24
C HIS A 42 -0.13 -5.48 18.69
N THR A 43 -1.25 -5.56 19.41
CA THR A 43 -1.30 -6.11 20.78
C THR A 43 -1.45 -7.64 20.79
N GLY A 44 -1.88 -8.22 19.67
CA GLY A 44 -2.19 -9.63 19.52
C GLY A 44 -3.68 -9.93 19.63
N ALA A 45 -4.52 -8.90 19.73
CA ALA A 45 -5.97 -9.05 19.73
C ALA A 45 -6.44 -9.46 18.32
N PRO A 46 -7.42 -10.39 18.20
CA PRO A 46 -7.94 -10.79 16.90
C PRO A 46 -8.61 -9.64 16.14
N LEU A 47 -8.38 -9.54 14.83
CA LEU A 47 -9.07 -8.58 13.95
C LEU A 47 -10.46 -9.08 13.52
N ALA A 48 -11.27 -9.50 14.49
CA ALA A 48 -12.62 -10.02 14.25
C ALA A 48 -13.57 -8.91 13.79
N GLY A 49 -14.39 -9.18 12.77
CA GLY A 49 -15.40 -8.23 12.30
C GLY A 49 -14.85 -7.04 11.50
N GLN A 50 -13.53 -6.92 11.36
CA GLN A 50 -12.88 -5.86 10.59
C GLN A 50 -12.83 -6.25 9.10
N PRO A 51 -13.38 -5.46 8.16
CA PRO A 51 -13.19 -5.71 6.75
C PRO A 51 -11.70 -5.70 6.39
N VAL A 52 -11.24 -6.76 5.73
CA VAL A 52 -9.87 -6.89 5.24
C VAL A 52 -9.85 -7.19 3.75
N GLU A 53 -8.77 -6.75 3.12
CA GLU A 53 -8.44 -7.07 1.73
C GLU A 53 -7.11 -7.82 1.70
N VAL A 54 -7.07 -8.92 0.95
CA VAL A 54 -5.85 -9.68 0.71
C VAL A 54 -5.56 -9.65 -0.79
N LEU A 55 -4.46 -9.01 -1.15
CA LEU A 55 -3.91 -9.04 -2.49
C LEU A 55 -3.01 -10.26 -2.60
N VAL A 56 -3.36 -11.22 -3.46
CA VAL A 56 -2.62 -12.47 -3.67
C VAL A 56 -1.93 -12.40 -5.02
N GLU A 57 -0.60 -12.41 -5.01
CA GLU A 57 0.22 -12.32 -6.21
C GLU A 57 0.57 -13.71 -6.72
N GLY A 58 0.27 -13.97 -7.99
CA GLY A 58 0.65 -15.20 -8.68
C GLY A 58 1.35 -14.91 -10.01
N PRO A 59 1.96 -15.93 -10.64
CA PRO A 59 2.75 -15.76 -11.85
C PRO A 59 1.93 -15.32 -13.08
N THR A 60 0.61 -15.52 -13.04
CA THR A 60 -0.31 -15.21 -14.15
C THR A 60 -1.22 -14.01 -13.86
N GLY A 61 -1.07 -13.37 -12.69
CA GLY A 61 -1.90 -12.24 -12.29
C GLY A 61 -2.13 -12.16 -10.79
N THR A 62 -2.99 -11.23 -10.39
CA THR A 62 -3.29 -10.91 -9.00
C THR A 62 -4.75 -11.21 -8.69
N GLU A 63 -5.00 -11.95 -7.60
CA GLU A 63 -6.34 -12.17 -7.04
C GLU A 63 -6.55 -11.24 -5.84
N VAL A 64 -7.76 -10.70 -5.70
CA VAL A 64 -8.12 -9.79 -4.60
C VAL A 64 -9.25 -10.42 -3.80
N ILE A 65 -8.96 -10.78 -2.55
CA ILE A 65 -9.92 -11.38 -1.62
C ILE A 65 -10.41 -10.30 -0.66
N ARG A 66 -11.72 -10.25 -0.46
CA ARG A 66 -12.38 -9.23 0.37
C ARG A 66 -13.29 -9.95 1.33
N ALA A 67 -12.94 -9.96 2.61
CA ALA A 67 -13.64 -10.75 3.59
C ALA A 67 -13.62 -10.09 4.96
N ILE A 68 -14.40 -10.66 5.87
CA ILE A 68 -14.45 -10.25 7.26
C ILE A 68 -13.95 -11.44 8.07
N PRO A 69 -12.82 -11.34 8.80
CA PRO A 69 -12.32 -12.42 9.63
C PRO A 69 -13.36 -12.81 10.67
N GLY A 70 -13.43 -14.12 10.96
CA GLY A 70 -14.33 -14.66 11.97
C GLY A 70 -14.01 -14.18 13.39
N PRO A 71 -14.76 -14.66 14.40
CA PRO A 71 -14.63 -14.22 15.80
C PRO A 71 -13.22 -14.35 16.40
N GLU A 72 -12.45 -15.33 15.93
CA GLU A 72 -11.05 -15.57 16.35
C GLU A 72 -10.03 -14.80 15.49
N GLY A 73 -10.49 -13.84 14.67
CA GLY A 73 -9.65 -13.10 13.72
C GLY A 73 -9.12 -13.96 12.58
N VAL A 74 -9.67 -15.16 12.38
CA VAL A 74 -9.24 -16.07 11.31
C VAL A 74 -10.07 -15.82 10.05
N LEU A 75 -9.40 -15.47 8.98
CA LEU A 75 -9.95 -15.42 7.62
C LEU A 75 -9.72 -16.78 6.94
N VAL A 76 -10.76 -17.34 6.34
CA VAL A 76 -10.70 -18.57 5.55
C VAL A 76 -11.42 -18.33 4.23
N GLU A 77 -10.69 -18.30 3.13
CA GLU A 77 -11.24 -17.99 1.80
C GLU A 77 -10.67 -18.94 0.75
N GLU A 78 -11.45 -19.30 -0.25
CA GLU A 78 -11.00 -20.13 -1.37
C GLU A 78 -10.07 -19.32 -2.29
N LEU A 79 -9.02 -19.97 -2.79
CA LEU A 79 -8.05 -19.37 -3.71
C LEU A 79 -8.26 -19.89 -5.12
N HIS A 80 -8.23 -18.99 -6.10
CA HIS A 80 -8.38 -19.32 -7.51
C HIS A 80 -7.06 -19.21 -8.30
N VAL A 81 -6.01 -18.68 -7.67
CA VAL A 81 -4.65 -18.68 -8.24
C VAL A 81 -3.92 -20.01 -8.02
N PRO A 82 -3.27 -20.57 -9.06
CA PRO A 82 -2.63 -21.89 -8.99
C PRO A 82 -1.30 -21.88 -8.23
N LEU A 83 -0.69 -20.70 -8.03
CA LEU A 83 0.55 -20.52 -7.29
C LEU A 83 0.56 -19.13 -6.65
N VAL A 84 0.87 -19.08 -5.35
CA VAL A 84 1.03 -17.85 -4.57
C VAL A 84 2.52 -17.54 -4.43
N GLN A 85 2.95 -16.37 -4.89
CA GLN A 85 4.33 -15.86 -4.74
C GLN A 85 4.47 -14.90 -3.55
N GLY A 86 3.38 -14.25 -3.18
CA GLY A 86 3.30 -13.36 -2.03
C GLY A 86 1.87 -12.90 -1.81
N LEU A 87 1.60 -12.39 -0.62
CA LEU A 87 0.33 -11.72 -0.35
C LEU A 87 0.51 -10.49 0.51
N THR A 88 -0.37 -9.52 0.32
CA THR A 88 -0.43 -8.29 1.12
C THR A 88 -1.80 -8.20 1.78
N VAL A 89 -1.84 -8.18 3.11
CA VAL A 89 -3.05 -7.99 3.90
C VAL A 89 -3.20 -6.52 4.25
N SER A 90 -4.36 -5.95 3.93
CA SER A 90 -4.73 -4.56 4.25
C SER A 90 -6.03 -4.53 5.05
N ALA A 91 -6.07 -3.68 6.07
CA ALA A 91 -7.25 -3.44 6.88
C ALA A 91 -7.33 -1.94 7.24
N ALA A 92 -8.54 -1.38 7.30
CA ALA A 92 -8.71 0.02 7.66
C ALA A 92 -8.11 0.30 9.04
N GLY A 93 -7.30 1.36 9.16
CA GLY A 93 -6.61 1.71 10.39
C GLY A 93 -5.27 1.00 10.61
N TYR A 94 -4.83 0.15 9.69
CA TYR A 94 -3.57 -0.60 9.77
C TYR A 94 -2.67 -0.40 8.53
N LEU A 95 -1.37 -0.60 8.72
CA LEU A 95 -0.38 -0.63 7.65
C LEU A 95 -0.50 -1.96 6.89
N PRO A 96 -0.39 -1.96 5.54
CA PRO A 96 -0.37 -3.19 4.77
C PRO A 96 0.79 -4.07 5.18
N THR A 97 0.48 -5.35 5.37
CA THR A 97 1.40 -6.36 5.87
C THR A 97 1.63 -7.40 4.79
N GLN A 98 2.87 -7.48 4.30
CA GLN A 98 3.28 -8.52 3.36
C GLN A 98 3.50 -9.84 4.12
N VAL A 99 3.04 -10.93 3.53
CA VAL A 99 3.25 -12.29 4.04
C VAL A 99 3.87 -13.09 2.91
N THR A 100 5.08 -13.58 3.16
CA THR A 100 5.87 -14.37 2.19
C THR A 100 6.03 -15.82 2.64
N ASP A 101 5.92 -16.08 3.95
CA ASP A 101 6.22 -17.38 4.55
C ASP A 101 4.92 -18.15 4.82
N LEU A 102 4.38 -18.73 3.76
CA LEU A 102 3.24 -19.63 3.81
C LEU A 102 3.68 -21.09 3.77
N ARG A 103 3.05 -21.93 4.59
CA ARG A 103 3.14 -23.38 4.49
C ARG A 103 1.81 -23.98 4.07
N THR A 104 1.90 -25.13 3.42
CA THR A 104 0.74 -25.94 3.04
C THR A 104 0.33 -26.86 4.18
N VAL A 105 -0.96 -26.88 4.52
CA VAL A 105 -1.55 -27.77 5.51
C VAL A 105 -2.73 -28.48 4.87
N GLU A 106 -2.72 -29.81 4.90
CA GLU A 106 -3.84 -30.62 4.43
C GLU A 106 -4.80 -30.93 5.59
N ALA A 107 -6.10 -30.77 5.38
CA ALA A 107 -7.11 -31.21 6.34
C ALA A 107 -8.25 -31.94 5.62
N ARG A 108 -8.88 -32.88 6.32
CA ARG A 108 -10.11 -33.53 5.86
C ARG A 108 -11.30 -32.93 6.58
N GLU A 109 -12.15 -32.22 5.86
CA GLU A 109 -13.39 -31.66 6.36
C GLU A 109 -14.57 -32.32 5.63
N GLU A 110 -15.51 -32.88 6.40
CA GLU A 110 -16.71 -33.55 5.85
C GLU A 110 -16.40 -34.62 4.78
N GLY A 111 -15.25 -35.28 4.91
CA GLY A 111 -14.79 -36.32 3.97
C GLY A 111 -14.11 -35.79 2.69
N ARG A 112 -13.97 -34.47 2.51
CA ARG A 112 -13.22 -33.84 1.41
C ARG A 112 -11.84 -33.38 1.89
N LEU A 113 -10.82 -33.58 1.06
CA LEU A 113 -9.48 -33.06 1.31
C LEU A 113 -9.44 -31.58 0.94
N ARG A 114 -9.12 -30.72 1.90
CA ARG A 114 -8.84 -29.29 1.70
C ARG A 114 -7.37 -29.01 1.97
N ILE A 115 -6.81 -28.11 1.17
CA ILE A 115 -5.43 -27.66 1.26
C ILE A 115 -5.45 -26.21 1.72
N TYR A 116 -4.76 -25.89 2.81
CA TYR A 116 -4.69 -24.54 3.35
C TYR A 116 -3.29 -23.97 3.21
N LEU A 117 -3.18 -22.75 2.72
CA LEU A 117 -2.01 -21.92 2.86
C LEU A 117 -2.11 -21.15 4.18
N VAL A 118 -1.18 -21.41 5.09
CA VAL A 118 -1.18 -20.88 6.46
C VAL A 118 0.16 -20.21 6.74
N PRO A 119 0.20 -19.00 7.31
CA PRO A 119 1.46 -18.39 7.72
C PRO A 119 2.06 -19.12 8.92
N GLU A 120 3.39 -19.00 9.10
CA GLU A 120 4.04 -19.63 10.25
C GLU A 120 3.56 -19.11 11.59
N GLN A 121 3.29 -17.79 11.64
CA GLN A 121 2.76 -17.07 12.79
C GLN A 121 1.52 -16.27 12.39
N PRO A 122 0.66 -15.84 13.34
CA PRO A 122 -0.42 -14.91 13.05
C PRO A 122 0.10 -13.66 12.33
N VAL A 123 -0.62 -13.24 11.29
CA VAL A 123 -0.30 -12.02 10.55
C VAL A 123 -0.64 -10.83 11.46
N ARG A 124 0.39 -10.14 11.92
CA ARG A 124 0.24 -9.00 12.82
C ARG A 124 0.20 -7.70 12.02
N LEU A 125 -0.93 -7.02 12.05
CA LEU A 125 -1.11 -5.73 11.41
C LEU A 125 -0.71 -4.61 12.38
N ALA A 126 0.23 -3.78 11.96
CA ALA A 126 0.65 -2.60 12.71
C ALA A 126 -0.37 -1.46 12.53
N PRO A 127 -0.86 -0.81 13.60
CA PRO A 127 -1.80 0.29 13.48
C PRO A 127 -1.14 1.50 12.82
N LEU A 128 -1.91 2.24 12.03
CA LEU A 128 -1.47 3.48 11.41
C LEU A 128 -1.03 4.53 12.44
N TRP A 129 -1.60 4.52 13.65
CA TRP A 129 -1.41 5.56 14.67
C TRP A 129 -0.30 5.27 15.69
N GLY A 130 0.26 4.05 15.71
CA GLY A 130 1.28 3.64 16.70
C GLY A 130 2.69 3.49 16.13
N ALA A 131 2.82 3.25 14.83
CA ALA A 131 4.09 3.06 14.12
C ALA A 131 4.20 3.87 12.81
N GLY A 132 3.08 4.46 12.37
CA GLY A 132 3.02 5.30 11.19
C GLY A 132 3.13 6.78 11.57
N ILE A 133 4.09 7.47 10.99
CA ILE A 133 4.20 8.93 11.08
C ILE A 133 3.45 9.51 9.88
N PRO A 134 2.30 10.18 10.07
CA PRO A 134 1.58 10.79 8.95
C PRO A 134 2.39 11.96 8.39
N TRP A 135 2.30 12.15 7.08
CA TRP A 135 2.91 13.31 6.44
C TRP A 135 2.30 14.59 7.00
N SER A 136 3.14 15.58 7.29
CA SER A 136 2.71 16.90 7.73
C SER A 136 3.69 17.97 7.26
N SER A 137 3.16 19.08 6.73
CA SER A 137 4.00 20.25 6.42
C SER A 137 4.61 20.89 7.67
N ALA A 138 4.04 20.64 8.86
CA ALA A 138 4.49 21.22 10.13
C ALA A 138 5.56 20.38 10.83
N ARG A 139 5.82 19.14 10.40
CA ARG A 139 6.77 18.22 11.02
C ARG A 139 7.62 17.54 9.95
N ARG A 140 8.92 17.86 9.94
CA ARG A 140 9.92 17.15 9.15
C ARG A 140 10.35 15.85 9.84
N LEU A 141 10.88 14.91 9.08
CA LEU A 141 11.47 13.67 9.58
C LEU A 141 12.72 13.98 10.41
N ASP A 142 12.94 13.16 11.43
CA ASP A 142 14.17 13.12 12.23
C ASP A 142 14.74 11.70 12.23
N TRP A 143 16.05 11.53 12.48
CA TRP A 143 16.64 10.20 12.56
C TRP A 143 16.04 9.31 13.67
N ALA A 144 15.42 9.89 14.69
CA ALA A 144 14.64 9.16 15.69
C ALA A 144 13.39 8.46 15.13
N ASP A 145 12.94 8.85 13.93
CA ASP A 145 11.79 8.25 13.25
C ASP A 145 12.14 6.92 12.57
N PHE A 146 13.44 6.64 12.34
CA PHE A 146 13.95 5.43 11.69
C PHE A 146 14.30 4.37 12.74
N GLN A 147 13.29 3.67 13.24
CA GLN A 147 13.37 2.76 14.37
C GLN A 147 13.66 1.31 13.97
N GLY A 148 13.56 0.99 12.68
CA GLY A 148 13.85 -0.32 12.13
C GLY A 148 15.34 -0.67 12.21
N PRO A 149 15.68 -1.96 12.39
CA PRO A 149 17.07 -2.40 12.31
C PRO A 149 17.54 -2.41 10.84
N PRO A 150 18.75 -1.90 10.53
CA PRO A 150 19.34 -2.08 9.21
C PRO A 150 19.54 -3.58 8.91
N PRO A 151 19.45 -4.01 7.63
CA PRO A 151 19.69 -5.40 7.28
C PRO A 151 21.15 -5.81 7.57
N PRO A 152 21.47 -7.11 7.67
CA PRO A 152 22.82 -7.57 8.01
C PRO A 152 23.91 -7.11 7.02
N ASP A 153 23.57 -7.02 5.73
CA ASP A 153 24.45 -6.48 4.68
C ASP A 153 23.69 -5.48 3.80
N PRO A 154 23.62 -4.20 4.20
CA PRO A 154 22.94 -3.17 3.41
C PRO A 154 23.80 -2.61 2.26
N GLY A 155 24.96 -3.18 1.93
CA GLY A 155 25.83 -2.67 0.86
C GLY A 155 26.27 -1.21 1.05
N GLN A 156 25.94 -0.33 0.11
CA GLN A 156 26.21 1.13 0.18
C GLN A 156 25.07 1.96 0.78
N GLU A 157 23.91 1.33 1.02
CA GLU A 157 22.72 2.03 1.50
C GLU A 157 22.88 2.43 2.97
N GLY A 158 22.89 3.73 3.23
CA GLY A 158 22.98 4.33 4.55
C GLY A 158 21.64 4.42 5.27
N ALA A 159 20.53 4.53 4.54
CA ALA A 159 19.20 4.60 5.10
C ALA A 159 18.16 4.08 4.11
N ARG A 160 16.99 3.67 4.64
CA ARG A 160 15.81 3.31 3.86
C ARG A 160 14.57 3.86 4.53
N ILE A 161 13.79 4.62 3.78
CA ILE A 161 12.43 4.98 4.19
C ILE A 161 11.40 3.99 3.60
N HIS A 162 10.44 3.62 4.44
CA HIS A 162 9.27 2.86 4.06
C HIS A 162 8.04 3.77 4.13
N ILE A 163 7.41 3.99 2.98
CA ILE A 163 6.25 4.89 2.87
C ILE A 163 5.02 4.09 2.44
N VAL A 164 3.90 4.38 3.10
CA VAL A 164 2.59 3.82 2.79
C VAL A 164 1.67 4.92 2.28
N VAL A 165 1.27 4.80 1.02
CA VAL A 165 0.14 5.56 0.47
C VAL A 165 -1.08 4.65 0.44
N SER A 166 -2.17 5.14 1.04
CA SER A 166 -3.41 4.38 1.22
C SER A 166 -4.62 5.23 0.86
N TYR A 167 -5.71 4.56 0.47
CA TYR A 167 -7.00 5.19 0.35
C TYR A 167 -8.13 4.20 0.64
N TRP A 168 -9.27 4.75 1.04
CA TRP A 168 -10.51 4.02 1.21
C TRP A 168 -11.67 4.88 0.71
N MET A 169 -12.62 4.26 0.00
CA MET A 169 -13.68 4.96 -0.69
C MET A 169 -15.02 4.23 -0.58
N THR A 170 -16.09 4.99 -0.40
CA THR A 170 -17.49 4.57 -0.59
C THR A 170 -18.02 5.11 -1.89
N ILE A 171 -18.96 4.38 -2.50
CA ILE A 171 -19.69 4.83 -3.68
C ILE A 171 -21.17 4.93 -3.33
N ALA A 172 -21.73 6.10 -3.61
CA ALA A 172 -23.16 6.35 -3.61
C ALA A 172 -23.69 6.25 -5.05
N VAL A 173 -24.97 5.90 -5.19
CA VAL A 173 -25.65 5.85 -6.48
C VAL A 173 -26.98 6.58 -6.35
N GLU A 174 -27.23 7.50 -7.27
CA GLU A 174 -28.46 8.30 -7.35
C GLU A 174 -29.19 8.04 -8.67
N GLU A 175 -30.52 7.92 -8.60
CA GLU A 175 -31.36 7.81 -9.78
C GLU A 175 -31.55 9.20 -10.42
N THR A 176 -31.42 9.27 -11.74
CA THR A 176 -31.53 10.47 -12.55
C THR A 176 -32.46 10.21 -13.74
N GLU A 177 -32.91 11.26 -14.43
CA GLU A 177 -33.72 11.14 -15.65
C GLU A 177 -33.03 10.30 -16.75
N SER A 178 -31.69 10.21 -16.72
CA SER A 178 -30.87 9.54 -17.74
C SER A 178 -30.31 8.18 -17.29
N GLY A 179 -30.72 7.67 -16.13
CA GLY A 179 -30.20 6.43 -15.53
C GLY A 179 -29.66 6.63 -14.13
N PHE A 180 -28.68 5.83 -13.70
CA PHE A 180 -28.12 5.85 -12.35
C PHE A 180 -26.70 6.41 -12.34
N LEU A 181 -26.50 7.50 -11.59
CA LEU A 181 -25.22 8.16 -11.43
C LEU A 181 -24.52 7.64 -10.17
N ALA A 182 -23.42 6.92 -10.34
CA ALA A 182 -22.51 6.58 -9.28
C ALA A 182 -21.49 7.70 -9.05
N PHE A 183 -21.20 8.02 -7.80
CA PHE A 183 -20.22 9.03 -7.41
C PHE A 183 -19.64 8.76 -6.02
N VAL A 184 -18.56 9.47 -5.68
CA VAL A 184 -17.95 9.45 -4.35
C VAL A 184 -18.60 10.53 -3.48
N PRO A 185 -19.38 10.18 -2.43
CA PRO A 185 -20.07 11.18 -1.63
C PRO A 185 -19.07 12.00 -0.79
N THR A 186 -19.52 13.17 -0.32
CA THR A 186 -18.72 13.98 0.62
C THR A 186 -18.46 13.17 1.90
N GLY A 187 -17.20 13.11 2.33
CA GLY A 187 -16.77 12.24 3.45
C GLY A 187 -16.60 10.77 3.08
N GLY A 188 -16.99 10.37 1.86
CA GLY A 188 -16.85 9.01 1.34
C GLY A 188 -15.47 8.66 0.80
N LEU A 189 -14.47 9.49 1.05
CA LEU A 189 -13.08 9.25 0.65
C LEU A 189 -12.14 9.64 1.79
N THR A 190 -11.30 8.69 2.18
CA THR A 190 -10.16 8.90 3.07
C THR A 190 -8.90 8.49 2.32
N THR A 191 -7.84 9.28 2.44
CA THR A 191 -6.52 8.92 1.91
C THR A 191 -5.45 9.21 2.95
N GLY A 192 -4.30 8.54 2.86
CA GLY A 192 -3.20 8.70 3.81
C GLY A 192 -1.84 8.53 3.15
N CYS A 193 -0.85 9.27 3.66
CA CYS A 193 0.57 9.12 3.33
C CYS A 193 1.32 9.06 4.67
N LEU A 194 1.96 7.92 4.94
CA LEU A 194 2.57 7.63 6.23
C LEU A 194 3.97 7.07 6.03
N MET A 195 4.91 7.45 6.89
CA MET A 195 6.20 6.80 7.03
C MET A 195 6.08 5.69 8.09
N ASP A 196 6.48 4.47 7.76
CA ASP A 196 6.52 3.34 8.67
C ASP A 196 7.85 3.33 9.43
N SER A 197 7.83 3.78 10.68
CA SER A 197 9.03 3.93 11.50
C SER A 197 9.74 2.61 11.80
N ILE A 198 8.99 1.50 11.86
CA ILE A 198 9.51 0.20 12.26
C ILE A 198 10.21 -0.50 11.09
N ARG A 199 9.76 -0.26 9.85
CA ARG A 199 10.44 -0.75 8.65
C ARG A 199 11.51 0.20 8.12
N SER A 200 11.42 1.48 8.45
CA SER A 200 12.43 2.48 8.07
C SER A 200 13.66 2.40 8.97
N TRP A 201 14.85 2.41 8.39
CA TRP A 201 16.10 2.23 9.14
C TRP A 201 17.19 3.19 8.65
N VAL A 202 18.16 3.45 9.52
CA VAL A 202 19.39 4.19 9.19
C VAL A 202 20.59 3.49 9.82
N ARG A 203 21.70 3.39 9.08
CA ARG A 203 22.97 2.93 9.65
C ARG A 203 23.44 3.93 10.70
N PRO A 204 23.96 3.47 11.85
CA PRO A 204 24.49 4.37 12.87
C PRO A 204 25.52 5.38 12.35
N THR A 205 26.32 5.00 11.35
CA THR A 205 27.37 5.84 10.75
C THR A 205 26.89 6.73 9.60
N ALA A 206 25.63 6.62 9.17
CA ALA A 206 25.08 7.32 8.00
C ALA A 206 24.03 8.38 8.37
N ARG A 207 23.98 8.82 9.63
CA ARG A 207 23.07 9.88 10.11
C ARG A 207 23.51 11.27 9.65
N LEU A 208 23.47 11.51 8.35
CA LEU A 208 23.93 12.74 7.70
C LEU A 208 22.74 13.64 7.33
N PRO A 209 22.82 14.98 7.51
CA PRO A 209 21.72 15.88 7.17
C PRO A 209 21.24 15.79 5.71
N GLU A 210 22.17 15.65 4.77
CA GLU A 210 21.90 15.52 3.33
C GLU A 210 21.11 14.24 3.00
N LEU A 211 21.45 13.13 3.65
CA LEU A 211 20.73 11.86 3.50
C LEU A 211 19.32 11.96 4.10
N LEU A 212 19.16 12.62 5.26
CA LEU A 212 17.83 12.84 5.85
C LEU A 212 16.93 13.69 4.93
N ALA A 213 17.52 14.71 4.29
CA ALA A 213 16.82 15.53 3.31
C ALA A 213 16.38 14.73 2.08
N HIS A 214 17.15 13.71 1.69
CA HIS A 214 16.78 12.78 0.61
C HIS A 214 15.58 11.91 1.01
N GLU A 215 15.60 11.33 2.21
CA GLU A 215 14.47 10.56 2.74
C GLU A 215 13.20 11.42 2.90
N GLN A 216 13.35 12.68 3.33
CA GLN A 216 12.25 13.64 3.36
C GLN A 216 11.71 13.92 1.96
N GLY A 217 12.58 14.01 0.94
CA GLY A 217 12.20 14.16 -0.46
C GLY A 217 11.32 13.01 -0.94
N HIS A 218 11.68 11.76 -0.62
CA HIS A 218 10.83 10.60 -0.91
C HIS A 218 9.45 10.72 -0.24
N PHE A 219 9.41 11.13 1.02
CA PHE A 219 8.15 11.25 1.77
C PHE A 219 7.25 12.36 1.22
N ASP A 220 7.85 13.50 0.89
CA ASP A 220 7.16 14.63 0.26
C ASP A 220 6.63 14.26 -1.12
N LEU A 221 7.43 13.55 -1.93
CA LEU A 221 7.01 13.07 -3.25
C LEU A 221 5.85 12.07 -3.15
N ALA A 222 5.83 11.19 -2.15
CA ALA A 222 4.69 10.30 -1.93
C ALA A 222 3.41 11.08 -1.55
N GLU A 223 3.52 12.14 -0.75
CA GLU A 223 2.40 13.01 -0.42
C GLU A 223 1.84 13.74 -1.66
N VAL A 224 2.71 14.17 -2.59
CA VAL A 224 2.27 14.74 -3.89
C VAL A 224 1.31 13.78 -4.59
N TYR A 225 1.70 12.52 -4.74
CA TYR A 225 0.87 11.53 -5.43
C TYR A 225 -0.36 11.12 -4.61
N ARG A 226 -0.31 11.14 -3.27
CA ARG A 226 -1.52 10.99 -2.44
C ARG A 226 -2.52 12.12 -2.70
N ARG A 227 -2.07 13.37 -2.82
CA ARG A 227 -2.94 14.52 -3.16
C ARG A 227 -3.52 14.39 -4.56
N LEU A 228 -2.69 13.97 -5.53
CA LEU A 228 -3.14 13.71 -6.90
C LEU A 228 -4.22 12.61 -6.93
N LEU A 229 -3.98 11.52 -6.21
CA LEU A 229 -4.92 10.43 -6.03
C LEU A 229 -6.24 10.92 -5.43
N GLU A 230 -6.19 11.66 -4.33
CA GLU A 230 -7.38 12.17 -3.66
C GLU A 230 -8.22 13.04 -4.61
N SER A 231 -7.59 14.03 -5.26
CA SER A 231 -8.29 14.94 -6.17
C SER A 231 -8.93 14.19 -7.36
N THR A 232 -8.23 13.19 -7.89
CA THR A 232 -8.70 12.38 -9.02
C THR A 232 -9.90 11.54 -8.60
N LEU A 233 -9.80 10.80 -7.49
CA LEU A 233 -10.87 9.92 -7.01
C LEU A 233 -12.14 10.70 -6.64
N ARG A 234 -12.01 11.87 -6.00
CA ARG A 234 -13.18 12.73 -5.69
C ARG A 234 -13.93 13.19 -6.94
N GLY A 235 -13.22 13.36 -8.06
CA GLY A 235 -13.79 13.84 -9.31
C GLY A 235 -14.46 12.76 -10.16
N LEU A 236 -14.42 11.49 -9.75
CA LEU A 236 -14.97 10.40 -10.55
C LEU A 236 -16.49 10.26 -10.39
N THR A 237 -17.16 10.10 -11.52
CA THR A 237 -18.57 9.75 -11.60
C THR A 237 -18.82 8.81 -12.78
N GLU A 238 -19.80 7.93 -12.70
CA GLU A 238 -20.19 7.04 -13.80
C GLU A 238 -21.71 6.95 -13.91
N LEU A 239 -22.26 7.14 -15.11
CA LEU A 239 -23.69 7.00 -15.42
C LEU A 239 -23.93 5.68 -16.15
N ARG A 240 -24.85 4.85 -15.66
CA ARG A 240 -25.26 3.60 -16.32
C ARG A 240 -26.77 3.36 -16.23
N SER A 241 -27.25 2.37 -16.96
CA SER A 241 -28.66 2.01 -17.03
C SER A 241 -29.20 1.39 -15.74
N THR A 242 -28.33 0.78 -14.92
CA THR A 242 -28.71 0.16 -13.64
C THR A 242 -27.79 0.64 -12.50
N PRO A 243 -28.26 0.60 -11.23
CA PRO A 243 -27.44 1.00 -10.09
C PRO A 243 -26.18 0.13 -9.91
N GLY A 244 -26.33 -1.17 -10.15
CA GLY A 244 -25.23 -2.14 -10.02
C GLY A 244 -24.12 -1.90 -11.05
N GLU A 245 -24.49 -1.66 -12.31
CA GLU A 245 -23.53 -1.31 -13.37
C GLU A 245 -22.84 0.03 -13.10
N ALA A 246 -23.58 1.04 -12.63
CA ALA A 246 -23.01 2.35 -12.32
C ALA A 246 -21.94 2.24 -11.23
N LYS A 247 -22.28 1.55 -10.13
CA LYS A 247 -21.35 1.28 -9.03
C LYS A 247 -20.12 0.51 -9.50
N ALA A 248 -20.31 -0.62 -10.18
CA ALA A 248 -19.21 -1.47 -10.64
C ALA A 248 -18.29 -0.74 -11.64
N ALA A 249 -18.86 0.08 -12.53
CA ALA A 249 -18.09 0.90 -13.45
C ALA A 249 -17.23 1.95 -12.72
N LEU A 250 -17.80 2.63 -11.71
CA LEU A 250 -17.07 3.60 -10.92
C LEU A 250 -15.96 2.93 -10.10
N GLU A 251 -16.23 1.77 -9.50
CA GLU A 251 -15.24 0.95 -8.81
C GLU A 251 -14.05 0.61 -9.74
N ALA A 252 -14.34 0.04 -10.92
CA ALA A 252 -13.31 -0.34 -11.88
C ALA A 252 -12.48 0.88 -12.36
N ARG A 253 -13.15 2.00 -12.64
CA ARG A 253 -12.47 3.23 -13.07
C ARG A 253 -11.58 3.80 -11.98
N ALA A 254 -12.07 3.81 -10.75
CA ALA A 254 -11.32 4.31 -9.60
C ALA A 254 -10.11 3.41 -9.32
N ALA A 255 -10.24 2.08 -9.45
CA ALA A 255 -9.11 1.14 -9.33
C ALA A 255 -8.04 1.40 -10.40
N ALA A 256 -8.45 1.55 -11.67
CA ALA A 256 -7.53 1.85 -12.75
C ALA A 256 -6.82 3.20 -12.56
N ALA A 257 -7.55 4.23 -12.11
CA ALA A 257 -6.97 5.54 -11.83
C ALA A 257 -5.95 5.48 -10.68
N ALA A 258 -6.29 4.78 -9.59
CA ALA A 258 -5.39 4.60 -8.47
C ALA A 258 -4.12 3.85 -8.87
N GLN A 259 -4.25 2.73 -9.59
CA GLN A 259 -3.12 1.95 -10.09
C GLN A 259 -2.20 2.81 -10.98
N ALA A 260 -2.78 3.59 -11.90
CA ALA A 260 -2.01 4.46 -12.78
C ALA A 260 -1.24 5.55 -12.01
N ILE A 261 -1.88 6.20 -11.04
CA ILE A 261 -1.25 7.26 -10.22
C ILE A 261 -0.14 6.68 -9.34
N LEU A 262 -0.36 5.51 -8.75
CA LEU A 262 0.62 4.88 -7.87
C LEU A 262 1.81 4.31 -8.68
N GLY A 263 1.58 3.81 -9.90
CA GLY A 263 2.67 3.46 -10.81
C GLY A 263 3.49 4.69 -11.25
N ARG A 264 2.86 5.84 -11.46
CA ARG A 264 3.58 7.11 -11.71
C ARG A 264 4.42 7.54 -10.51
N MET A 265 3.89 7.39 -9.30
CA MET A 265 4.62 7.64 -8.07
C MET A 265 5.88 6.77 -8.00
N GLU A 266 5.77 5.46 -8.22
CA GLU A 266 6.93 4.55 -8.22
C GLU A 266 7.97 4.96 -9.26
N ALA A 267 7.55 5.31 -10.47
CA ALA A 267 8.44 5.78 -11.52
C ALA A 267 9.14 7.09 -11.14
N ALA A 268 8.43 8.04 -10.54
CA ALA A 268 9.01 9.30 -10.08
C ALA A 268 10.00 9.11 -8.94
N GLN A 269 9.71 8.21 -8.00
CA GLN A 269 10.62 7.88 -6.90
C GLN A 269 11.91 7.24 -7.41
N ALA A 270 11.81 6.29 -8.35
CA ALA A 270 12.97 5.67 -8.99
C ALA A 270 13.82 6.69 -9.78
N ARG A 271 13.17 7.65 -10.45
CA ARG A 271 13.86 8.75 -11.11
C ARG A 271 14.54 9.69 -10.12
N TYR A 272 13.89 10.00 -9.00
CA TYR A 272 14.48 10.82 -7.96
C TYR A 272 15.76 10.19 -7.42
N ASP A 273 15.74 8.89 -7.11
CA ASP A 273 16.95 8.14 -6.73
C ASP A 273 18.01 8.17 -7.84
N GLN A 274 17.65 7.85 -9.08
CA GLN A 274 18.61 7.78 -10.18
C GLN A 274 19.27 9.13 -10.47
N GLU A 275 18.47 10.20 -10.60
CA GLU A 275 18.92 11.52 -11.03
C GLU A 275 19.69 12.26 -9.93
N THR A 276 19.49 11.91 -8.66
CA THR A 276 20.26 12.46 -7.52
C THR A 276 21.43 11.59 -7.10
N CYS A 277 21.68 10.47 -7.81
CA CYS A 277 22.64 9.45 -7.39
C CYS A 277 22.36 9.01 -5.93
N TYR A 278 21.09 8.72 -5.63
CA TYR A 278 20.60 8.30 -4.32
C TYR A 278 20.95 9.30 -3.19
N GLY A 279 20.84 10.60 -3.49
CA GLY A 279 21.14 11.70 -2.58
C GLY A 279 22.61 12.13 -2.50
N LEU A 280 23.48 11.62 -3.39
CA LEU A 280 24.90 11.98 -3.42
C LEU A 280 25.20 13.20 -4.32
N ASP A 281 24.30 13.55 -5.24
CA ASP A 281 24.40 14.76 -6.07
C ASP A 281 23.56 15.89 -5.44
N GLU A 282 24.24 16.77 -4.70
CA GLU A 282 23.64 17.89 -3.98
C GLU A 282 22.87 18.86 -4.91
N GLU A 283 23.37 19.11 -6.12
CA GLU A 283 22.75 20.06 -7.05
C GLU A 283 21.47 19.45 -7.64
N ALA A 284 21.52 18.19 -8.04
CA ALA A 284 20.34 17.46 -8.49
C ALA A 284 19.28 17.33 -7.40
N GLN A 285 19.71 17.04 -6.17
CA GLN A 285 18.80 16.94 -5.02
C GLN A 285 18.10 18.27 -4.75
N ALA A 286 18.81 19.40 -4.76
CA ALA A 286 18.22 20.72 -4.58
C ALA A 286 17.17 21.06 -5.67
N ARG A 287 17.46 20.72 -6.93
CA ARG A 287 16.50 20.88 -8.04
C ARG A 287 15.24 20.03 -7.82
N TRP A 288 15.41 18.76 -7.43
CA TRP A 288 14.28 17.88 -7.14
C TRP A 288 13.42 18.36 -5.98
N LEU A 289 14.04 18.79 -4.87
CA LEU A 289 13.29 19.31 -3.72
C LEU A 289 12.46 20.55 -4.08
N THR A 290 12.97 21.43 -4.95
CA THR A 290 12.22 22.59 -5.46
C THR A 290 11.02 22.17 -6.34
N MET A 291 11.20 21.16 -7.19
CA MET A 291 10.11 20.60 -8.00
C MET A 291 9.05 19.94 -7.12
N ILE A 292 9.46 19.15 -6.13
CA ILE A 292 8.57 18.49 -5.17
C ILE A 292 7.74 19.52 -4.40
N GLU A 293 8.34 20.62 -3.94
CA GLU A 293 7.61 21.70 -3.27
C GLU A 293 6.54 22.31 -4.20
N THR A 294 6.87 22.51 -5.48
CA THR A 294 5.91 22.98 -6.48
C THR A 294 4.76 21.98 -6.66
N TRP A 295 5.07 20.69 -6.73
CA TRP A 295 4.05 19.65 -6.89
C TRP A 295 3.22 19.40 -5.62
N LEU A 296 3.75 19.68 -4.43
CA LEU A 296 2.96 19.64 -3.20
C LEU A 296 1.85 20.69 -3.25
N ALA A 297 2.12 21.87 -3.82
CA ALA A 297 1.11 22.89 -4.06
C ALA A 297 0.20 22.57 -5.27
N ARG A 298 0.76 21.90 -6.29
CA ARG A 298 0.10 21.59 -7.58
C ARG A 298 0.36 20.15 -8.02
N PRO A 299 -0.32 19.16 -7.40
CA PRO A 299 -0.04 17.75 -7.62
C PRO A 299 -0.33 17.29 -9.06
N GLU A 300 -1.17 18.01 -9.80
CA GLU A 300 -1.46 17.77 -11.22
C GLU A 300 -0.25 17.99 -12.14
N LEU A 301 0.78 18.72 -11.68
CA LEU A 301 2.01 18.98 -12.43
C LEU A 301 3.09 17.90 -12.21
N ALA A 302 2.87 16.97 -11.28
CA ALA A 302 3.79 15.87 -11.04
C ALA A 302 3.90 14.98 -12.29
N PRO A 303 5.08 14.39 -12.57
CA PRO A 303 5.30 13.54 -13.75
C PRO A 303 4.50 12.23 -13.73
#